data_AF-A0A7X8K0S1-F1
#
_entry.id   AF-A0A7X8K0S1-F1
#
_cell.length_a   1.000
_cell.length_b   1.000
_cell.length_c   1.000
_cell.angle_alpha   90.00
_cell.angle_beta   90.00
_cell.angle_gamma   90.00
#
_symmetry.space_group_name_H-M   'P 1'
#
loop_
_entity.id
_entity.type
_entity.pdbx_description
1 polymer ?
#
loop_
_entity_poly.entity_id
_entity_poly.type
_entity_poly.pdbx_seq_one_letter_code
_entity_poly.pdbx_strand_id
1 'polypeptide(L)' 'MEANRTTGYEPGSGIGRPPKLRLAMAYVPWQRYGRIFSPREALMKGTLFPELYRPYVPHYR' A
#
# COMPACT_ATOMS: atom_id res chain seq x y z
N MET A 1 -19.07 -28.08 -10.12
CA MET A 1 -18.64 -28.93 -8.99
C MET A 1 -17.12 -28.91 -9.04
N GLU A 2 -16.50 -27.94 -8.36
CA GLU A 2 -15.94 -28.09 -7.00
C GLU A 2 -14.57 -28.81 -7.10
N ALA A 3 -13.45 -28.35 -6.55
CA ALA A 3 -13.28 -27.65 -5.29
C ALA A 3 -11.92 -26.91 -5.24
N ASN A 4 -11.90 -25.80 -4.51
CA ASN A 4 -10.77 -25.13 -3.85
C ASN A 4 -9.37 -25.78 -3.94
N ARG A 5 -8.43 -25.12 -4.65
CA ARG A 5 -7.01 -25.24 -4.29
C ARG A 5 -6.71 -24.26 -3.18
N THR A 6 -7.01 -24.69 -1.95
CA THR A 6 -6.49 -24.10 -0.73
C THR A 6 -4.97 -24.05 -0.86
N THR A 7 -4.37 -22.87 -0.96
CA THR A 7 -2.91 -22.76 -0.79
C THR A 7 -2.65 -23.07 0.68
N GLY A 8 -2.24 -24.31 0.95
CA GLY A 8 -1.96 -24.80 2.28
C GLY A 8 -0.79 -24.04 2.89
N TYR A 9 -0.97 -23.55 4.10
CA TYR A 9 0.14 -23.14 4.95
C TYR A 9 0.67 -24.39 5.65
N GLU A 10 1.71 -24.99 5.08
CA GLU A 10 2.47 -26.08 5.69
C GLU A 10 3.58 -25.48 6.58
N PRO A 11 3.51 -25.61 7.91
CA PRO A 11 4.52 -25.05 8.79
C PRO A 11 5.77 -25.93 8.76
N GLY A 12 6.74 -25.61 7.90
CA GLY A 12 8.07 -26.24 7.95
C GLY A 12 8.83 -26.32 6.62
N SER A 13 8.18 -26.12 5.48
CA SER A 13 8.80 -26.27 4.16
C SER A 13 8.84 -24.94 3.40
N GLY A 14 10.03 -24.32 3.37
CA GLY A 14 10.50 -23.59 2.19
C GLY A 14 9.88 -22.23 1.86
N ILE A 15 9.24 -21.52 2.79
CA ILE A 15 8.99 -20.08 2.58
C ILE A 15 10.32 -19.36 2.82
N GLY A 16 11.13 -19.26 1.76
CA GLY A 16 12.29 -18.37 1.76
C GLY A 16 11.88 -17.03 2.34
N ARG A 17 12.67 -16.50 3.30
CA ARG A 17 12.31 -15.31 4.08
C ARG A 17 11.60 -14.30 3.17
N PRO A 18 10.41 -13.80 3.54
CA PRO A 18 9.78 -12.76 2.75
C PRO A 18 10.83 -11.67 2.53
N PRO A 19 10.89 -11.07 1.33
CA PRO A 19 11.78 -9.94 1.11
C PRO A 19 11.61 -8.95 2.26
N LYS A 20 12.68 -8.25 2.65
CA LYS A 20 12.61 -7.25 3.73
C LYS A 20 11.64 -6.14 3.33
N LEU A 21 10.35 -6.36 3.55
CA LEU A 21 9.28 -5.41 3.29
C LEU A 21 9.32 -4.36 4.38
N ARG A 22 9.05 -3.11 4.00
CA ARG A 22 8.85 -2.05 4.99
C ARG A 22 7.49 -2.29 5.66
N LEU A 23 7.44 -2.10 6.98
CA LEU A 23 6.19 -2.12 7.73
C LEU A 23 5.22 -1.08 7.15
N ALA A 24 3.92 -1.41 7.13
CA ALA A 24 2.88 -0.44 6.81
C ALA A 24 2.93 0.72 7.82
N MET A 25 2.73 1.94 7.33
CA MET A 25 2.74 3.14 8.16
C MET A 25 1.45 3.90 7.93
N ALA A 26 0.73 4.23 9.00
CA ALA A 26 -0.38 5.16 8.99
C ALA A 26 0.11 6.50 9.56
N TYR A 27 0.17 7.54 8.72
CA TYR A 27 0.56 8.88 9.13
C TYR A 27 -0.70 9.75 9.21
N VAL A 28 -0.90 10.44 10.34
CA VAL A 28 -1.96 11.43 10.52
C VAL A 28 -1.31 12.81 10.76
N PRO A 29 -0.78 13.47 9.73
CA PRO A 29 -0.26 14.82 9.86
C PRO A 29 -1.40 15.83 10.05
N TRP A 30 -1.07 16.98 10.65
CA TRP A 30 -1.98 18.11 10.74
C TRP A 30 -2.33 18.62 9.33
N GLN A 31 -3.60 18.50 8.95
CA GLN A 31 -4.10 18.94 7.65
C GLN A 31 -4.47 20.41 7.74
N ARG A 32 -3.61 21.28 7.22
CA ARG A 32 -3.90 22.72 7.13
C ARG A 32 -4.64 22.99 5.84
N TYR A 33 -5.76 23.72 5.93
CA TYR A 33 -6.43 24.21 4.73
C TYR A 33 -5.51 25.19 4.00
N GLY A 34 -5.16 24.85 2.76
CA GLY A 34 -4.17 25.56 1.96
C GLY A 34 -4.18 25.02 0.53
N ARG A 35 -3.00 24.65 0.03
CA ARG A 35 -2.86 24.10 -1.32
C ARG A 35 -3.40 22.66 -1.34
N ILE A 36 -4.52 22.45 -2.03
CA ILE A 36 -5.15 21.14 -2.23
C ILE A 36 -5.12 20.73 -3.69
N PHE A 37 -5.26 19.44 -3.97
CA PHE A 37 -5.49 18.96 -5.34
C PHE A 37 -6.89 19.34 -5.83
N SER A 38 -7.05 19.47 -7.15
CA SER A 38 -8.39 19.55 -7.74
C SER A 38 -9.15 18.24 -7.48
N PRO A 39 -10.50 18.24 -7.48
CA PRO A 39 -11.28 17.03 -7.23
C PRO A 39 -10.91 15.84 -8.13
N ARG A 40 -10.63 16.11 -9.42
CA ARG A 40 -10.21 15.09 -10.38
C ARG A 40 -8.86 14.48 -10.00
N GLU A 41 -7.89 15.30 -9.63
CA GLU A 41 -6.56 14.82 -9.23
C GLU A 41 -6.59 14.10 -7.88
N ALA A 42 -7.36 14.62 -6.92
CA ALA A 42 -7.52 14.01 -5.61
C ALA A 42 -8.11 12.59 -5.71
N LEU A 43 -9.10 12.40 -6.58
CA LEU A 43 -9.68 11.09 -6.85
C LEU A 43 -8.64 10.11 -7.41
N MET A 44 -7.80 10.55 -8.36
CA MET A 44 -6.74 9.71 -8.92
C MET A 44 -5.63 9.39 -7.91
N LYS A 45 -5.36 10.31 -6.97
CA LYS A 45 -4.28 10.18 -5.98
C LYS A 45 -4.72 9.50 -4.68
N GLY A 46 -6.03 9.39 -4.43
CA GLY A 46 -6.59 8.84 -3.19
C GLY A 46 -6.46 9.76 -1.98
N THR A 47 -6.16 11.04 -2.18
CA THR A 47 -6.04 12.04 -1.12
C THR A 47 -6.26 13.45 -1.68
N LEU A 48 -6.91 14.32 -0.90
CA LEU A 48 -7.05 15.75 -1.22
C LEU A 48 -5.74 16.53 -0.96
N PHE A 49 -4.94 16.03 -0.02
CA PHE A 49 -3.81 16.74 0.56
C PHE A 49 -2.50 16.31 -0.09
N PRO A 50 -1.74 17.23 -0.72
CA PRO A 50 -0.46 16.93 -1.35
C PRO A 50 0.57 16.27 -0.41
N GLU A 51 0.60 16.67 0.85
CA GLU A 51 1.49 16.12 1.88
C GLU A 51 1.23 14.65 2.20
N LEU A 52 0.04 14.14 1.89
CA LEU A 52 -0.33 12.73 2.08
C LEU A 52 -0.06 11.88 0.84
N TYR A 53 0.19 12.48 -0.33
CA TYR A 53 0.36 11.72 -1.55
C TYR A 53 1.75 11.08 -1.61
N ARG A 54 1.82 9.77 -1.39
CA ARG A 54 3.06 9.00 -1.41
C ARG A 54 2.91 7.72 -2.27
N PRO A 55 3.11 7.81 -3.59
CA PRO A 55 2.96 6.66 -4.48
C PRO A 55 3.99 5.58 -4.16
N TYR A 56 3.60 4.33 -4.38
CA TYR A 56 4.53 3.21 -4.26
C TYR A 56 5.53 3.25 -5.41
N VAL A 57 6.81 3.39 -5.10
CA VAL A 57 7.90 3.24 -6.08
C VAL A 57 8.29 1.76 -6.11
N PRO A 58 8.07 1.05 -7.24
CA PRO A 58 8.51 -0.32 -7.36
C PRO A 58 10.03 -0.39 -7.19
N HIS A 59 10.50 -1.30 -6.36
CA HIS A 59 11.92 -1.63 -6.28
C HIS A 59 12.20 -2.70 -7.33
N TYR A 60 12.61 -2.29 -8.53
CA TYR A 60 13.16 -3.22 -9.52
C TYR A 60 14.54 -3.69 -9.04
N ARG A 61 14.75 -4.99 -9.08
CA ARG A 61 15.99 -5.67 -8.67
C ARG A 61 16.65 -6.30 -9.88
#